data_AF-A0A3D1R4Y1-F1
#
_entry.id   AF-A0A3D1R4Y1-F1
#
_cell.length_a   1.000
_cell.length_b   1.000
_cell.length_c   1.000
_cell.angle_alpha   90.00
_cell.angle_beta   90.00
_cell.angle_gamma   90.00
#
_symmetry.space_group_name_H-M   'P 1'
#
loop_
_entity.id
_entity.type
_entity.pdbx_description
1 polymer ?
#
loop_
_entity_poly.entity_id
_entity_poly.type
_entity_poly.pdbx_seq_one_letter_code
_entity_poly.pdbx_strand_id
1 'polypeptide(L)'
;MVLRAFQFAVVLACCSLTATSARADELPMTLEQFKLWRDYQDALQDERVQKMPEGKRFGAIARNFKVSEKDLRVAVDKGDKHGESVGKLAEEAIRAALADTELGPRLKTVRVDTSAAHVVTYLVWKAAKPDAFSIDKEVCTAAARARQASPITSTFKFEVRDHISGSLKVFEGLISGSAAGRIRESSIVDFASTRYLKLFEKVSRMEL
;
A
#
# COMPACT_ATOMS: atom_id res chain seq x y z
N MET A 1 60.31 -26.10 40.17
CA MET A 1 60.34 -24.89 39.34
C MET A 1 59.03 -24.81 38.58
N VAL A 2 58.33 -23.70 38.77
CA VAL A 2 57.02 -23.35 38.19
C VAL A 2 57.16 -23.16 36.68
N LEU A 3 56.18 -23.55 35.87
CA LEU A 3 55.69 -22.68 34.78
C LEU A 3 54.30 -23.09 34.29
N ARG A 4 53.38 -22.13 34.40
CA ARG A 4 52.03 -22.06 33.82
C ARG A 4 52.13 -21.79 32.31
N ALA A 5 51.17 -22.28 31.51
CA ALA A 5 50.70 -21.62 30.29
C ALA A 5 49.41 -22.32 29.80
N PHE A 6 48.23 -21.76 30.06
CA PHE A 6 47.51 -20.74 29.27
C PHE A 6 46.40 -21.38 28.42
N GLN A 7 45.19 -21.33 28.98
CA GLN A 7 43.92 -21.57 28.31
C GLN A 7 43.68 -20.50 27.23
N PHE A 8 43.23 -20.91 26.05
CA PHE A 8 42.47 -20.06 25.13
C PHE A 8 41.23 -20.84 24.69
N ALA A 9 40.14 -20.66 25.43
CA ALA A 9 38.80 -21.02 24.97
C ALA A 9 38.29 -19.84 24.14
N VAL A 10 38.24 -20.02 22.82
CA VAL A 10 37.57 -19.09 21.91
C VAL A 10 36.06 -19.29 22.08
N VAL A 11 35.43 -18.43 22.87
CA VAL A 11 33.98 -18.35 22.98
C VAL A 11 33.46 -17.67 21.71
N LEU A 12 33.04 -18.50 20.74
CA LEU A 12 32.29 -18.06 19.57
C LEU A 12 30.89 -17.67 20.03
N ALA A 13 30.72 -16.41 20.46
CA ALA A 13 29.43 -15.83 20.74
C ALA A 13 28.68 -15.67 19.41
N CYS A 14 27.87 -16.69 19.06
CA CYS A 14 26.82 -16.56 18.08
C CYS A 14 25.84 -15.48 18.57
N CYS A 15 26.04 -14.24 18.10
CA CYS A 15 25.00 -13.23 18.07
C CYS A 15 23.87 -13.76 17.20
N SER A 16 22.90 -14.44 17.83
CA SER A 16 21.56 -14.64 17.29
C SER A 16 20.96 -13.25 17.06
N LEU A 17 21.20 -12.71 15.87
CA LEU A 17 20.38 -11.68 15.25
C LEU A 17 18.97 -12.28 15.16
N THR A 18 18.17 -12.07 16.20
CA THR A 18 16.73 -12.10 16.09
C THR A 18 16.38 -11.06 15.05
N ALA A 19 16.19 -11.50 13.82
CA ALA A 19 15.48 -10.75 12.81
C ALA A 19 14.07 -10.53 13.39
N THR A 20 13.87 -9.42 14.08
CA THR A 20 12.55 -8.87 14.30
C THR A 20 12.01 -8.62 12.90
N SER A 21 11.18 -9.53 12.40
CA SER A 21 10.22 -9.18 11.36
C SER A 21 9.44 -8.01 11.94
N ALA A 22 9.82 -6.79 11.55
CA ALA A 22 9.01 -5.62 11.76
C ALA A 22 7.69 -5.93 11.06
N ARG A 23 6.70 -6.38 11.84
CA ARG A 23 5.31 -6.33 11.43
C ARG A 23 5.11 -4.85 11.10
N ALA A 24 4.91 -4.53 9.82
CA ALA A 24 4.47 -3.20 9.45
C ALA A 24 3.28 -2.89 10.36
N ASP A 25 3.41 -1.87 11.20
CA ASP A 25 2.34 -1.48 12.11
C ASP A 25 1.07 -1.33 11.27
N GLU A 26 0.03 -2.05 11.67
CA GLU A 26 -1.25 -2.03 10.96
C GLU A 26 -1.71 -0.58 10.90
N LEU A 27 -2.04 -0.09 9.69
CA LEU A 27 -2.46 1.30 9.52
C LEU A 27 -3.61 1.64 10.49
N PRO A 28 -3.65 2.86 11.04
CA PRO A 28 -4.55 3.21 12.15
C PRO A 28 -6.04 3.10 11.81
N MET A 29 -6.38 3.04 10.51
CA MET A 29 -7.75 2.94 10.01
C MET A 29 -7.85 2.06 8.77
N THR A 30 -9.02 1.46 8.58
CA THR A 30 -9.34 0.67 7.39
C THR A 30 -9.81 1.55 6.24
N LEU A 31 -9.94 0.97 5.04
CA LEU A 31 -10.46 1.67 3.87
C LEU A 31 -11.89 2.16 4.08
N GLU A 32 -12.75 1.34 4.67
CA GLU A 32 -14.15 1.65 4.93
C GLU A 32 -14.26 2.80 5.94
N GLN A 33 -13.42 2.80 6.98
CA GLN A 33 -13.35 3.88 7.96
C GLN A 33 -12.87 5.19 7.32
N PHE A 34 -11.84 5.13 6.47
CA PHE A 34 -11.34 6.30 5.77
C PHE A 34 -12.39 6.88 4.80
N LYS A 35 -13.06 6.03 4.01
CA LYS A 35 -14.15 6.43 3.12
C LYS A 35 -15.27 7.11 3.88
N LEU A 36 -15.76 6.46 4.94
CA LEU A 36 -16.86 6.98 5.73
C LEU A 36 -16.52 8.32 6.38
N TRP A 37 -15.27 8.52 6.81
CA TRP A 37 -14.80 9.80 7.32
C TRP A 37 -14.73 10.88 6.23
N ARG A 38 -14.17 10.59 5.05
CA ARG A 38 -14.15 11.56 3.93
C ARG A 38 -15.57 11.91 3.47
N ASP A 39 -16.44 10.92 3.30
CA ASP A 39 -17.84 11.15 2.94
C ASP A 39 -18.57 11.99 4.01
N TYR A 40 -18.24 11.80 5.30
CA TYR A 40 -18.75 12.63 6.39
C TYR A 40 -18.30 14.08 6.29
N GLN A 41 -17.01 14.33 6.00
CA GLN A 41 -16.49 15.68 5.80
C GLN A 41 -17.19 16.37 4.61
N ASP A 42 -17.39 15.66 3.51
CA ASP A 42 -18.13 16.17 2.35
C ASP A 42 -19.60 16.46 2.68
N ALA A 43 -20.25 15.58 3.44
CA ALA A 43 -21.64 15.77 3.86
C ALA A 43 -21.83 16.99 4.78
N LEU A 44 -20.83 17.36 5.59
CA LEU A 44 -20.87 18.60 6.36
C LEU A 44 -20.88 19.86 5.48
N GLN A 45 -20.44 19.75 4.23
CA GLN A 45 -20.48 20.82 3.23
C GLN A 45 -21.80 20.85 2.42
N ASP A 46 -22.66 19.84 2.52
CA ASP A 46 -23.97 19.84 1.81
C ASP A 46 -24.93 20.86 2.46
N GLU A 47 -25.52 21.73 1.64
CA GLU A 47 -26.45 22.77 2.10
C GLU A 47 -27.61 22.23 2.94
N ARG A 48 -28.12 21.02 2.63
CA ARG A 48 -29.23 20.41 3.36
C ARG A 48 -28.82 20.09 4.78
N VAL A 49 -27.59 19.60 4.97
CA VAL A 49 -27.01 19.30 6.29
C VAL A 49 -26.72 20.59 7.05
N GLN A 50 -26.18 21.62 6.38
CA GLN A 50 -25.91 22.92 6.99
C GLN A 50 -27.17 23.60 7.52
N LYS A 51 -28.30 23.47 6.82
CA LYS A 51 -29.61 23.98 7.25
C LYS A 51 -30.20 23.23 8.46
N MET A 52 -29.65 22.07 8.83
CA MET A 52 -30.09 21.33 10.02
C MET A 52 -29.41 21.85 11.30
N PRO A 53 -30.08 21.74 12.47
CA PRO A 53 -29.45 21.98 13.77
C PRO A 53 -28.25 21.05 13.99
N GLU A 54 -27.14 21.59 14.52
CA GLU A 54 -25.87 20.86 14.67
C GLU A 54 -26.03 19.50 15.37
N GLY A 55 -26.76 19.47 16.49
CA GLY A 55 -27.01 18.23 17.24
C GLY A 55 -27.81 17.16 16.48
N LYS A 56 -28.45 17.49 15.35
CA LYS A 56 -29.17 16.54 14.49
C LYS A 56 -28.39 16.13 13.25
N ARG A 57 -27.32 16.84 12.88
CA ARG A 57 -26.54 16.58 11.65
C ARG A 57 -25.94 15.18 11.66
N PHE A 58 -25.28 14.80 12.75
CA PHE A 58 -24.57 13.52 12.86
C PHE A 58 -25.50 12.31 12.61
N GLY A 59 -26.61 12.22 13.35
CA GLY A 59 -27.57 11.13 13.18
C GLY A 59 -28.34 11.17 11.85
N ALA A 60 -28.45 12.34 11.20
CA ALA A 60 -29.00 12.44 9.86
C ALA A 60 -28.01 11.92 8.79
N ILE A 61 -26.74 12.27 8.91
CA ILE A 61 -25.66 11.79 8.03
C ILE A 61 -25.51 10.27 8.14
N ALA A 62 -25.48 9.72 9.37
CA ALA A 62 -25.43 8.27 9.61
C ALA A 62 -26.58 7.53 8.90
N ARG A 63 -27.81 8.05 9.02
CA ARG A 63 -28.99 7.50 8.33
C ARG A 63 -28.89 7.60 6.81
N ASN A 64 -28.41 8.73 6.28
CA ASN A 64 -28.22 8.92 4.84
C ASN A 64 -27.21 7.92 4.26
N PHE A 65 -26.12 7.67 4.98
CA PHE A 65 -25.10 6.69 4.62
C PHE A 65 -25.47 5.24 4.95
N LYS A 66 -26.63 5.01 5.58
CA LYS A 66 -27.12 3.69 5.99
C LYS A 66 -26.14 2.94 6.91
N VAL A 67 -25.44 3.67 7.76
CA VAL A 67 -24.51 3.13 8.78
C VAL A 67 -25.04 3.41 10.18
N SER A 68 -24.57 2.65 11.17
CA SER A 68 -24.89 2.96 12.56
C SER A 68 -24.17 4.23 13.00
N GLU A 69 -24.77 4.99 13.93
CA GLU A 69 -24.11 6.15 14.55
C GLU A 69 -22.82 5.75 15.29
N LYS A 70 -22.73 4.50 15.73
CA LYS A 70 -21.52 3.96 16.37
C LYS A 70 -20.39 3.82 15.36
N ASP A 71 -20.66 3.22 14.19
CA ASP A 71 -19.64 3.00 13.16
C ASP A 71 -19.16 4.32 12.55
N LEU A 72 -20.10 5.26 12.32
CA LEU A 72 -19.75 6.61 11.89
C LEU A 72 -18.84 7.30 12.92
N ARG A 73 -19.13 7.16 14.21
CA ARG A 73 -18.33 7.79 15.26
C ARG A 73 -16.93 7.21 15.34
N VAL A 74 -16.79 5.90 15.25
CA VAL A 74 -15.48 5.24 15.20
C VAL A 74 -14.67 5.72 13.99
N ALA A 75 -15.31 5.85 12.81
CA ALA A 75 -14.65 6.36 11.62
C ALA A 75 -14.20 7.82 11.79
N VAL A 76 -15.08 8.69 12.33
CA VAL A 76 -14.79 10.10 12.59
C VAL A 76 -13.68 10.26 13.63
N ASP A 77 -13.77 9.59 14.78
CA ASP A 77 -12.77 9.67 15.85
C ASP A 77 -11.37 9.24 15.37
N LYS A 78 -11.29 8.23 14.50
CA LYS A 78 -10.03 7.80 13.88
C LYS A 78 -9.58 8.75 12.79
N GLY A 79 -10.50 9.20 11.94
CA GLY A 79 -10.21 10.11 10.83
C GLY A 79 -9.74 11.49 11.30
N ASP A 80 -10.32 12.02 12.36
CA ASP A 80 -9.89 13.31 12.92
C ASP A 80 -8.48 13.23 13.53
N LYS A 81 -8.06 12.04 14.00
CA LYS A 81 -6.70 11.80 14.54
C LYS A 81 -5.67 11.47 13.46
N HIS A 82 -6.06 10.68 12.46
CA HIS A 82 -5.11 10.04 11.54
C HIS A 82 -5.44 10.25 10.06
N GLY A 83 -6.62 10.72 9.70
CA GLY A 83 -7.09 10.77 8.32
C GLY A 83 -6.19 11.60 7.39
N GLU A 84 -5.62 12.69 7.89
CA GLU A 84 -4.68 13.52 7.12
C GLU A 84 -3.26 12.92 7.05
N SER A 85 -2.85 12.10 8.02
CA SER A 85 -1.51 11.48 8.05
C SER A 85 -1.47 10.07 7.45
N VAL A 86 -2.61 9.39 7.33
CA VAL A 86 -2.70 7.99 6.91
C VAL A 86 -2.12 7.75 5.52
N GLY A 87 -2.21 8.72 4.62
CA GLY A 87 -1.60 8.65 3.28
C GLY A 87 -0.08 8.53 3.36
N LYS A 88 0.57 9.38 4.17
CA LYS A 88 2.02 9.33 4.38
C LYS A 88 2.46 8.04 5.08
N LEU A 89 1.72 7.60 6.09
CA LEU A 89 1.99 6.32 6.76
C LEU A 89 1.89 5.14 5.78
N ALA A 90 0.91 5.16 4.88
CA ALA A 90 0.78 4.16 3.83
C ALA A 90 1.94 4.22 2.81
N GLU A 91 2.39 5.42 2.42
CA GLU A 91 3.57 5.58 1.55
C GLU A 91 4.83 4.97 2.19
N GLU A 92 5.07 5.26 3.47
CA GLU A 92 6.19 4.72 4.23
C GLU A 92 6.11 3.20 4.37
N ALA A 93 4.93 2.67 4.70
CA ALA A 93 4.70 1.24 4.81
C ALA A 93 4.94 0.51 3.47
N ILE A 94 4.46 1.08 2.35
CA ILE A 94 4.69 0.51 1.02
C ILE A 94 6.18 0.55 0.67
N ARG A 95 6.88 1.66 0.95
CA ARG A 95 8.32 1.76 0.71
C ARG A 95 9.08 0.70 1.52
N ALA A 96 8.75 0.53 2.79
CA ALA A 96 9.36 -0.50 3.63
C ALA A 96 9.10 -1.92 3.11
N ALA A 97 7.86 -2.21 2.70
CA ALA A 97 7.46 -3.53 2.18
C ALA A 97 8.05 -3.87 0.80
N LEU A 98 8.57 -2.89 0.07
CA LEU A 98 9.25 -3.08 -1.21
C LEU A 98 10.78 -2.99 -1.08
N ALA A 99 11.30 -2.50 0.04
CA ALA A 99 12.74 -2.30 0.26
C ALA A 99 13.53 -3.62 0.27
N ASP A 100 12.91 -4.71 0.74
CA ASP A 100 13.47 -6.06 0.77
C ASP A 100 13.34 -6.81 -0.57
N THR A 101 12.71 -6.20 -1.57
CA THR A 101 12.50 -6.79 -2.89
C THR A 101 13.52 -6.26 -3.91
N GLU A 102 13.64 -6.93 -5.05
CA GLU A 102 14.43 -6.46 -6.21
C GLU A 102 13.95 -5.11 -6.77
N LEU A 103 12.76 -4.63 -6.37
CA LEU A 103 12.19 -3.34 -6.78
C LEU A 103 12.71 -2.17 -5.95
N GLY A 104 13.05 -2.39 -4.67
CA GLY A 104 13.36 -1.33 -3.70
C GLY A 104 14.37 -0.31 -4.23
N PRO A 105 15.55 -0.73 -4.71
CA PRO A 105 16.56 0.19 -5.24
C PRO A 105 16.15 0.94 -6.52
N ARG A 106 15.11 0.47 -7.23
CA ARG A 106 14.65 1.02 -8.52
C ARG A 106 13.39 1.86 -8.39
N LEU A 107 12.79 1.89 -7.20
CA LEU A 107 11.58 2.63 -6.90
C LEU A 107 11.86 4.14 -6.99
N LYS A 108 11.09 4.84 -7.82
CA LYS A 108 11.20 6.28 -8.03
C LYS A 108 10.11 7.02 -7.25
N THR A 109 8.89 6.52 -7.33
CA THR A 109 7.73 7.17 -6.72
C THR A 109 6.90 6.13 -5.98
N VAL A 110 6.57 6.46 -4.74
CA VAL A 110 5.42 5.94 -4.01
C VAL A 110 4.64 7.16 -3.58
N ARG A 111 3.40 7.28 -4.08
CA ARG A 111 2.48 8.36 -3.71
C ARG A 111 1.11 7.77 -3.39
N VAL A 112 0.53 8.13 -2.26
CA VAL A 112 -0.82 7.73 -1.86
C VAL A 112 -1.69 8.97 -1.86
N ASP A 113 -2.65 9.02 -2.78
CA ASP A 113 -3.58 10.13 -2.95
C ASP A 113 -4.83 9.88 -2.10
N THR A 114 -4.98 10.68 -1.04
CA THR A 114 -6.08 10.65 -0.06
C THR A 114 -6.98 11.88 -0.15
N SER A 115 -6.91 12.62 -1.27
CA SER A 115 -7.72 13.82 -1.53
C SER A 115 -9.22 13.52 -1.67
N ALA A 116 -9.58 12.27 -1.98
CA ALA A 116 -10.95 11.79 -2.06
C ALA A 116 -11.12 10.51 -1.24
N ALA A 117 -12.38 10.11 -0.99
CA ALA A 117 -12.70 8.82 -0.35
C ALA A 117 -12.13 7.61 -1.13
N HIS A 118 -12.02 7.72 -2.45
CA HIS A 118 -11.37 6.71 -3.30
C HIS A 118 -9.85 6.91 -3.33
N VAL A 119 -9.16 6.23 -2.41
CA VAL A 119 -7.69 6.31 -2.28
C VAL A 119 -6.98 5.66 -3.48
N VAL A 120 -6.07 6.39 -4.12
CA VAL A 120 -5.27 5.90 -5.25
C VAL A 120 -3.78 5.89 -4.91
N THR A 121 -3.13 4.75 -5.07
CA THR A 121 -1.68 4.62 -4.89
C THR A 121 -0.97 4.56 -6.23
N TYR A 122 0.07 5.37 -6.40
CA TYR A 122 0.92 5.44 -7.58
C TYR A 122 2.29 4.87 -7.25
N LEU A 123 2.72 3.91 -8.05
CA LEU A 123 4.02 3.26 -7.95
C LEU A 123 4.76 3.40 -9.26
N VAL A 124 5.94 4.01 -9.22
CA VAL A 124 6.78 4.21 -10.41
C VAL A 124 8.17 3.65 -10.13
N TRP A 125 8.67 2.80 -11.02
CA TRP A 125 10.02 2.25 -10.94
C TRP A 125 10.62 2.01 -12.32
N LYS A 126 11.93 1.80 -12.35
CA LYS A 126 12.67 1.41 -13.54
C LYS A 126 12.65 -0.11 -13.68
N ALA A 127 12.33 -0.70 -14.82
CA ALA A 127 12.40 -2.14 -15.08
C ALA A 127 13.81 -2.69 -14.84
N ALA A 128 13.94 -3.93 -14.37
CA ALA A 128 15.26 -4.58 -14.27
C ALA A 128 15.75 -5.04 -15.65
N LYS A 129 14.83 -5.50 -16.50
CA LYS A 129 15.10 -6.08 -17.82
C LYS A 129 14.07 -5.60 -18.85
N PRO A 130 14.44 -5.53 -20.14
CA PRO A 130 13.52 -5.17 -21.22
C PRO A 130 12.67 -6.37 -21.69
N ASP A 131 12.09 -7.14 -20.77
CA ASP A 131 11.25 -8.28 -21.15
C ASP A 131 9.91 -8.24 -20.43
N ALA A 132 8.84 -8.58 -21.16
CA ALA A 132 7.47 -8.47 -20.69
C ALA A 132 7.21 -9.35 -19.45
N PHE A 133 7.81 -10.54 -19.39
CA PHE A 133 7.58 -11.46 -18.29
C PHE A 133 8.20 -10.97 -16.98
N SER A 134 9.44 -10.44 -17.03
CA SER A 134 10.08 -9.81 -15.87
C SER A 134 9.27 -8.62 -15.38
N ILE A 135 8.78 -7.77 -16.28
CA ILE A 135 7.92 -6.63 -15.91
C ILE A 135 6.62 -7.11 -15.26
N ASP A 136 5.99 -8.16 -15.78
CA ASP A 136 4.76 -8.70 -15.20
C ASP A 136 4.98 -9.29 -13.81
N LYS A 137 6.11 -9.98 -13.60
CA LYS A 137 6.55 -10.47 -12.29
C LYS A 137 6.76 -9.30 -11.31
N GLU A 138 7.44 -8.25 -11.75
CA GLU A 138 7.68 -7.05 -10.97
C GLU A 138 6.39 -6.40 -10.52
N VAL A 139 5.43 -6.19 -11.44
CA VAL A 139 4.18 -5.54 -11.08
C VAL A 139 3.31 -6.44 -10.19
N CYS A 140 3.27 -7.76 -10.42
CA CYS A 140 2.62 -8.70 -9.49
C CYS A 140 3.19 -8.59 -8.07
N THR A 141 4.52 -8.52 -7.96
CA THR A 141 5.23 -8.37 -6.69
C THR A 141 4.85 -7.05 -6.02
N ALA A 142 4.91 -5.95 -6.77
CA ALA A 142 4.54 -4.62 -6.30
C ALA A 142 3.08 -4.58 -5.81
N ALA A 143 2.15 -5.15 -6.58
CA ALA A 143 0.73 -5.21 -6.24
C ALA A 143 0.47 -5.99 -4.95
N ALA A 144 1.06 -7.18 -4.82
CA ALA A 144 0.89 -8.02 -3.64
C ALA A 144 1.43 -7.33 -2.37
N ARG A 145 2.67 -6.83 -2.44
CA ARG A 145 3.33 -6.19 -1.29
C ARG A 145 2.70 -4.86 -0.92
N ALA A 146 2.41 -4.01 -1.90
CA ALA A 146 1.76 -2.72 -1.64
C ALA A 146 0.35 -2.89 -1.11
N ARG A 147 -0.41 -3.92 -1.53
CA ARG A 147 -1.73 -4.20 -0.98
C ARG A 147 -1.70 -4.67 0.47
N GLN A 148 -0.71 -5.47 0.85
CA GLN A 148 -0.52 -5.88 2.23
C GLN A 148 -0.14 -4.67 3.11
N ALA A 149 0.76 -3.82 2.62
CA ALA A 149 1.25 -2.65 3.36
C ALA A 149 0.24 -1.50 3.45
N SER A 150 -0.61 -1.32 2.42
CA SER A 150 -1.60 -0.25 2.36
C SER A 150 -3.00 -0.81 2.12
N PRO A 151 -3.67 -1.32 3.17
CA PRO A 151 -5.05 -1.78 3.08
C PRO A 151 -6.07 -0.67 2.80
N ILE A 152 -5.69 0.59 2.99
CA ILE A 152 -6.54 1.75 2.67
C ILE A 152 -6.61 2.05 1.16
N THR A 153 -5.77 1.42 0.32
CA THR A 153 -5.75 1.72 -1.12
C THR A 153 -6.94 1.10 -1.83
N SER A 154 -7.73 1.90 -2.53
CA SER A 154 -8.82 1.41 -3.39
C SER A 154 -8.31 0.94 -4.75
N THR A 155 -7.33 1.66 -5.33
CA THR A 155 -6.74 1.36 -6.63
C THR A 155 -5.24 1.59 -6.62
N PHE A 156 -4.48 0.65 -7.17
CA PHE A 156 -3.07 0.83 -7.48
C PHE A 156 -2.89 1.14 -8.96
N LYS A 157 -2.06 2.15 -9.24
CA LYS A 157 -1.57 2.50 -10.57
C LYS A 157 -0.06 2.27 -10.60
N PHE A 158 0.37 1.50 -11.57
CA PHE A 158 1.79 1.19 -11.78
C PHE A 158 2.27 1.81 -13.08
N GLU A 159 3.45 2.38 -13.02
CA GLU A 159 4.21 2.82 -14.18
C GLU A 159 5.60 2.20 -14.12
N VAL A 160 5.96 1.44 -15.14
CA VAL A 160 7.30 0.89 -15.29
C VAL A 160 8.00 1.62 -16.41
N ARG A 161 9.20 2.10 -16.11
CA ARG A 161 10.06 2.82 -17.04
C ARG A 161 11.18 1.94 -17.57
N ASP A 162 11.71 2.24 -18.74
CA ASP A 162 12.74 1.44 -19.41
C ASP A 162 14.00 1.22 -18.55
N HIS A 163 14.60 0.05 -18.67
CA HIS A 163 15.77 -0.35 -17.88
C HIS A 163 17.05 0.43 -18.20
N ILE A 164 17.11 1.19 -19.30
CA ILE A 164 18.31 1.92 -19.75
C ILE A 164 18.32 3.33 -19.16
N SER A 165 17.39 4.17 -19.61
CA SER A 165 17.31 5.60 -19.29
C SER A 165 16.32 5.87 -18.16
N GLY A 166 15.27 5.06 -18.03
CA GLY A 166 14.13 5.35 -17.17
C GLY A 166 13.32 6.56 -17.65
N SER A 167 13.42 6.91 -18.93
CA SER A 167 12.71 8.02 -19.54
C SER A 167 11.43 7.56 -20.24
N LEU A 168 11.45 6.36 -20.82
CA LEU A 168 10.34 5.79 -21.58
C LEU A 168 9.44 4.98 -20.66
N LYS A 169 8.13 5.23 -20.73
CA LYS A 169 7.13 4.38 -20.08
C LYS A 169 6.93 3.12 -20.92
N VAL A 170 7.34 1.97 -20.38
CA VAL A 170 7.25 0.67 -21.06
C VAL A 170 6.01 -0.13 -20.63
N PHE A 171 5.50 0.15 -19.44
CA PHE A 171 4.27 -0.44 -18.92
C PHE A 171 3.49 0.57 -18.10
N GLU A 172 2.16 0.54 -18.25
CA GLU A 172 1.21 1.19 -17.37
C GLU A 172 0.07 0.23 -17.04
N GLY A 173 -0.33 0.18 -15.77
CA GLY A 173 -1.40 -0.71 -15.35
C GLY A 173 -2.20 -0.19 -14.17
N LEU A 174 -3.47 -0.56 -14.14
CA LEU A 174 -4.40 -0.25 -13.06
C LEU A 174 -5.01 -1.53 -12.51
N ILE A 175 -4.95 -1.70 -11.19
CA ILE A 175 -5.58 -2.82 -10.46
C ILE A 175 -6.34 -2.29 -9.24
N SER A 176 -7.54 -2.82 -8.98
CA SER A 176 -8.23 -2.55 -7.72
C SER A 176 -7.51 -3.22 -6.54
N GLY A 177 -7.65 -2.64 -5.34
CA GLY A 177 -7.08 -3.21 -4.12
C GLY A 177 -7.61 -4.61 -3.80
N SER A 178 -8.85 -4.91 -4.16
CA SER A 178 -9.42 -6.26 -4.04
C SER A 178 -8.79 -7.25 -5.02
N ALA A 179 -8.53 -6.81 -6.26
CA ALA A 179 -7.83 -7.62 -7.25
C ALA A 179 -6.36 -7.87 -6.88
N ALA A 180 -5.65 -6.85 -6.41
CA ALA A 180 -4.29 -6.98 -5.90
C ALA A 180 -4.21 -7.95 -4.72
N GLY A 181 -5.20 -7.93 -3.83
CA GLY A 181 -5.26 -8.84 -2.68
C GLY A 181 -5.45 -10.32 -3.03
N ARG A 182 -5.77 -10.64 -4.30
CA ARG A 182 -5.84 -12.04 -4.78
C ARG A 182 -4.47 -12.58 -5.18
N ILE A 183 -3.47 -11.73 -5.40
CA ILE A 183 -2.11 -12.14 -5.77
C ILE A 183 -1.41 -12.65 -4.52
N ARG A 184 -1.02 -13.92 -4.52
CA ARG A 184 -0.24 -14.52 -3.42
C ARG A 184 1.22 -14.56 -3.80
N GLU A 185 2.10 -14.20 -2.86
CA GLU A 185 3.54 -14.15 -3.08
C GLU A 185 4.13 -15.47 -3.56
N SER A 186 3.65 -16.59 -3.00
CA SER A 186 4.06 -17.95 -3.39
C SER A 186 3.71 -18.33 -4.83
N SER A 187 2.88 -17.54 -5.51
CA SER A 187 2.38 -17.81 -6.86
C SER A 187 2.58 -16.65 -7.84
N ILE A 188 3.46 -15.69 -7.51
CA ILE A 188 3.72 -14.51 -8.36
C ILE A 188 4.07 -14.90 -9.81
N VAL A 189 4.86 -15.96 -9.99
CA VAL A 189 5.26 -16.48 -11.30
C VAL A 189 4.06 -16.99 -12.11
N ASP A 190 3.13 -17.71 -11.47
CA ASP A 190 1.92 -18.21 -12.11
C ASP A 190 0.96 -17.07 -12.49
N PHE A 191 0.84 -16.08 -11.60
CA PHE A 191 0.07 -14.87 -11.90
C PHE A 191 0.67 -14.13 -13.09
N ALA A 192 1.98 -13.84 -13.07
CA ALA A 192 2.69 -13.15 -14.16
C ALA A 192 2.52 -13.85 -15.51
N SER A 193 2.58 -15.19 -15.54
CA SER A 193 2.51 -15.97 -16.78
C SER A 193 1.10 -16.13 -17.36
N THR A 194 0.04 -16.24 -16.54
CA THR A 194 -1.27 -16.70 -17.04
C THR A 194 -2.48 -15.86 -16.65
N ARG A 195 -2.38 -15.06 -15.59
CA ARG A 195 -3.54 -14.37 -14.99
C ARG A 195 -3.37 -12.88 -14.80
N TYR A 196 -2.16 -12.38 -14.99
CA TYR A 196 -1.79 -11.01 -14.68
C TYR A 196 -2.69 -9.99 -15.37
N LEU A 197 -2.77 -10.03 -16.70
CA LEU A 197 -3.60 -9.11 -17.48
C LEU A 197 -5.09 -9.17 -17.11
N LYS A 198 -5.59 -10.32 -16.63
CA LYS A 198 -7.01 -10.49 -16.26
C LYS A 198 -7.38 -9.84 -14.92
N LEU A 199 -6.39 -9.54 -14.08
CA LEU A 199 -6.62 -8.84 -12.82
C LEU A 199 -6.64 -7.33 -12.99
N PHE A 200 -6.04 -6.83 -14.07
CA PHE A 200 -5.92 -5.41 -14.34
C PHE A 200 -7.16 -4.90 -15.07
N GLU A 201 -7.64 -3.75 -14.64
CA GLU A 201 -8.77 -3.08 -15.27
C GLU A 201 -8.33 -2.38 -16.56
N LYS A 202 -7.09 -1.89 -16.59
CA LYS A 202 -6.46 -1.27 -17.75
C LYS A 202 -4.97 -1.62 -17.78
N VAL A 203 -4.47 -1.93 -18.97
CA VAL A 203 -3.04 -2.16 -19.23
C VAL A 203 -2.67 -1.50 -20.54
N SER A 204 -1.56 -0.77 -20.56
CA SER A 204 -0.91 -0.26 -21.76
C SER A 204 0.55 -0.67 -21.73
N ARG A 205 1.07 -1.15 -22.87
CA ARG A 205 2.46 -1.61 -23.01
C ARG A 205 3.03 -1.09 -24.31
N MET A 206 4.30 -0.74 -24.26
CA MET A 206 5.11 -0.65 -25.47
C MET A 206 5.50 -2.06 -25.90
N GLU A 207 5.49 -2.35 -27.19
CA GLU A 207 6.11 -3.58 -27.67
C GLU A 207 7.62 -3.49 -27.38
N LEU A 208 8.11 -4.45 -26.61
CA LEU A 208 9.49 -4.55 -26.13
C LEU A 208 10.27 -5.59 -26.93
#